data_AF-A0A1D1ZXU6-F1
#
_entry.id   AF-A0A1D1ZXU6-F1
#
_cell.length_a   1.000
_cell.length_b   1.000
_cell.length_c   1.000
_cell.angle_alpha   90.00
_cell.angle_beta   90.00
_cell.angle_gamma   90.00
#
_symmetry.space_group_name_H-M   'P 1'
#
loop_
_entity.id
_entity.type
_entity.pdbx_description
1 polymer ?
#
loop_
_entity_poly.entity_id
_entity_poly.type
_entity_poly.pdbx_seq_one_letter_code
_entity_poly.pdbx_strand_id
1 'polypeptide(L)'
;MPLGSRTDCGDARFCGVEVAFACDIVDTLQRSLLCGFDFVLAPLVHPRFRRGPDYPGAFTRSDLLLTASQWSGQVVGSTSPWINPDAPQDTALRSQSEAALRQELHWAAHLSLQACILPGAGGPNQARILNQALLTLTGMALWVRVRLGGPEDAWEEWNTLRFACAHSTRLGAVLEVGAQLPSEASLARWSGENVKAIVVPTHAFTTNKRGYPVLPKKHQAFLTSMLKLGVQVVLRGAPRHTPPGGDESDAGLKLPSNPLRPYWEYLSFLFRKGEIAAEQQPAELAYRDFLQVGGMHMVCGAQPRGCAPPMSSTHAHESPLLPRNLLRVCRLAGPWWHSTTQNASSLHCFLAAVSTAAAAGQPGEPDI
;
A
#
# COMPACT_ATOMS: atom_id res chain seq x y z
N MET A 1 -4.12 4.21 3.19
CA MET A 1 -4.01 3.58 4.52
C MET A 1 -2.68 2.84 4.58
N PRO A 2 -1.83 3.01 5.58
CA PRO A 2 -0.73 2.06 5.81
C PRO A 2 -1.31 0.72 6.31
N LEU A 3 -0.77 -0.40 5.81
CA LEU A 3 -1.10 -1.75 6.31
C LEU A 3 -0.76 -1.84 7.80
N GLY A 4 -1.60 -2.51 8.60
CA GLY A 4 -1.31 -2.80 10.00
C GLY A 4 -1.12 -1.56 10.89
N SER A 5 -1.94 -0.50 10.73
CA SER A 5 -1.81 0.72 11.55
C SER A 5 -2.06 0.46 13.03
N ARG A 6 -1.00 0.19 13.78
CA ARG A 6 -0.97 0.23 15.24
C ARG A 6 -1.11 1.68 15.71
N THR A 7 -2.01 1.91 16.67
CA THR A 7 -2.21 3.23 17.30
C THR A 7 -1.08 3.54 18.29
N ASP A 8 -0.47 2.51 18.85
CA ASP A 8 0.78 2.59 19.60
C ASP A 8 1.94 2.62 18.61
N CYS A 9 2.46 3.83 18.37
CA CYS A 9 3.54 4.09 17.43
C CYS A 9 4.91 3.59 17.93
N GLY A 10 4.94 2.46 18.64
CA GLY A 10 5.97 2.14 19.62
C GLY A 10 7.32 1.70 19.06
N ASP A 11 7.37 0.74 18.12
CA ASP A 11 8.63 0.00 17.92
C ASP A 11 9.06 -0.22 16.46
N ALA A 12 8.13 -0.45 15.52
CA ALA A 12 8.36 -0.46 14.07
C ALA A 12 7.02 -0.26 13.35
N ARG A 13 6.95 0.62 12.33
CA ARG A 13 5.68 0.99 11.66
C ARG A 13 5.37 0.21 10.37
N PHE A 14 6.22 -0.73 9.97
CA PHE A 14 6.22 -1.23 8.59
C PHE A 14 6.79 -2.65 8.41
N CYS A 15 6.67 -3.54 9.38
CA CYS A 15 7.30 -4.86 9.31
C CYS A 15 6.28 -5.99 9.07
N GLY A 16 6.44 -6.72 7.97
CA GLY A 16 5.67 -7.92 7.65
C GLY A 16 6.51 -9.19 7.63
N VAL A 17 5.85 -10.35 7.56
CA VAL A 17 6.51 -11.66 7.46
C VAL A 17 5.86 -12.51 6.36
N GLU A 18 6.66 -13.12 5.49
CA GLU A 18 6.19 -14.08 4.47
C GLU A 18 6.01 -15.47 5.09
N VAL A 19 4.82 -16.05 4.92
CA VAL A 19 4.45 -17.35 5.47
C VAL A 19 4.25 -18.39 4.37
N ALA A 20 4.48 -19.66 4.71
CA ALA A 20 4.21 -20.76 3.78
C ALA A 20 2.70 -21.00 3.64
N PHE A 21 2.24 -21.51 2.50
CA PHE A 21 0.82 -21.84 2.34
C PHE A 21 0.34 -22.94 3.29
N ALA A 22 1.20 -23.92 3.58
CA ALA A 22 0.85 -25.12 4.33
C ALA A 22 0.68 -24.90 5.84
N CYS A 23 0.93 -23.70 6.37
CA CYS A 23 0.69 -23.41 7.78
C CYS A 23 -0.77 -23.05 8.04
N ASP A 24 -1.22 -23.25 9.28
CA ASP A 24 -2.48 -22.66 9.74
C ASP A 24 -2.34 -21.14 9.76
N ILE A 25 -3.15 -20.46 8.94
CA ILE A 25 -3.09 -19.01 8.77
C ILE A 25 -3.54 -18.27 10.02
N VAL A 26 -4.47 -18.84 10.80
CA VAL A 26 -5.04 -18.19 11.99
C VAL A 26 -3.99 -18.15 13.08
N ASP A 27 -3.43 -19.31 13.41
CA ASP A 27 -2.35 -19.46 14.37
C ASP A 27 -1.12 -18.64 13.98
N THR A 28 -0.73 -18.69 12.70
CA THR A 28 0.48 -18.00 12.23
C THR A 28 0.30 -16.48 12.25
N LEU A 29 -0.89 -15.98 11.92
CA LEU A 29 -1.21 -14.56 12.03
C LEU A 29 -1.14 -14.11 13.49
N GLN A 30 -1.80 -14.83 14.40
CA GLN A 30 -1.77 -14.50 15.84
C GLN A 30 -0.34 -14.49 16.40
N ARG A 31 0.47 -15.52 16.10
CA ARG A 31 1.87 -15.60 16.55
C ARG A 31 2.76 -14.51 15.94
N SER A 32 2.48 -14.09 14.71
CA SER A 32 3.20 -12.99 14.05
C SER A 32 2.87 -11.64 14.69
N LEU A 33 1.58 -11.37 14.95
CA LEU A 33 1.14 -10.16 15.63
C LEU A 33 1.68 -10.08 17.06
N LEU A 34 1.66 -11.20 17.81
CA LEU A 34 2.23 -11.28 19.16
C LEU A 34 3.76 -11.05 19.18
N CYS A 35 4.46 -11.38 18.10
CA CYS A 35 5.88 -11.10 17.93
C CYS A 35 6.16 -9.61 17.65
N GLY A 36 5.15 -8.86 17.19
CA GLY A 36 5.26 -7.45 16.83
C GLY A 36 5.26 -7.16 15.33
N PHE A 37 5.03 -8.15 14.46
CA PHE A 37 4.81 -7.90 13.03
C PHE A 37 3.45 -7.25 12.80
N ASP A 38 3.36 -6.35 11.83
CA ASP A 38 2.15 -5.58 11.53
C ASP A 38 1.19 -6.34 10.60
N PHE A 39 1.75 -7.12 9.67
CA PHE A 39 0.99 -7.89 8.69
C PHE A 39 1.72 -9.17 8.26
N VAL A 40 0.98 -10.07 7.63
CA VAL A 40 1.50 -11.32 7.08
C VAL A 40 1.33 -11.33 5.58
N LEU A 41 2.39 -11.73 4.86
CA LEU A 41 2.33 -12.01 3.44
C LEU A 41 2.06 -13.50 3.22
N ALA A 42 0.87 -13.81 2.71
CA ALA A 42 0.40 -15.19 2.55
C ALA A 42 0.16 -15.53 1.06
N PRO A 43 0.59 -16.71 0.59
CA PRO A 43 0.19 -17.19 -0.73
C PRO A 43 -1.31 -17.42 -0.80
N LEU A 44 -1.95 -16.88 -1.83
CA LEU A 44 -3.40 -16.99 -2.05
C LEU A 44 -3.81 -18.42 -2.40
N VAL A 45 -2.95 -19.11 -3.14
CA VAL A 45 -3.11 -20.50 -3.59
C VAL A 45 -1.85 -21.27 -3.22
N HIS A 46 -1.98 -22.59 -3.08
CA HIS A 46 -0.82 -23.43 -2.81
C HIS A 46 0.22 -23.31 -3.96
N PRO A 47 1.48 -22.95 -3.68
CA PRO A 47 2.48 -22.63 -4.71
C PRO A 47 2.81 -23.75 -5.71
N ARG A 48 2.52 -25.02 -5.38
CA ARG A 48 2.73 -26.16 -6.30
C ARG A 48 1.48 -26.56 -7.06
N PHE A 49 0.35 -25.90 -6.79
CA PHE A 49 -0.94 -26.27 -7.35
C PHE A 49 -1.13 -25.61 -8.71
N ARG A 50 -0.57 -26.25 -9.74
CA ARG A 50 -0.80 -25.91 -11.14
C ARG A 50 -2.12 -26.52 -11.59
N ARG A 51 -3.01 -25.71 -12.15
CA ARG A 51 -4.35 -26.15 -12.54
C ARG A 51 -4.65 -25.91 -14.01
N GLY A 52 -5.46 -26.81 -14.55
CA GLY A 52 -6.37 -26.54 -15.67
C GLY A 52 -7.76 -26.14 -15.16
N PRO A 53 -8.64 -25.63 -16.04
CA PRO A 53 -9.95 -25.12 -15.70
C PRO A 53 -10.91 -26.13 -15.04
N ASP A 54 -10.71 -27.43 -15.25
CA ASP A 54 -11.69 -28.48 -14.90
C ASP A 54 -11.37 -29.26 -13.61
N TYR A 55 -10.55 -28.72 -12.70
CA TYR A 55 -10.22 -29.41 -11.46
C TYR A 55 -11.42 -29.43 -10.48
N PRO A 56 -11.90 -30.60 -10.03
CA PRO A 56 -13.15 -30.71 -9.26
C PRO A 56 -13.04 -30.35 -7.76
N GLY A 57 -11.83 -30.07 -7.26
CA GLY A 57 -11.61 -29.76 -5.84
C GLY A 57 -11.60 -28.26 -5.52
N ALA A 58 -11.63 -27.95 -4.22
CA ALA A 58 -11.64 -26.59 -3.72
C ALA A 58 -10.45 -25.78 -4.23
N PHE A 59 -10.71 -24.51 -4.60
CA PHE A 59 -9.72 -23.68 -5.27
C PHE A 59 -8.53 -23.32 -4.38
N THR A 60 -8.80 -23.00 -3.12
CA THR A 60 -7.84 -22.65 -2.08
C THR A 60 -8.51 -22.76 -0.70
N ARG A 61 -7.82 -22.27 0.34
CA ARG A 61 -8.37 -22.10 1.69
C ARG A 61 -9.63 -21.22 1.68
N SER A 62 -10.56 -21.49 2.61
CA SER A 62 -11.77 -20.68 2.76
C SER A 62 -11.43 -19.28 3.31
N ASP A 63 -12.19 -18.29 2.83
CA ASP A 63 -12.27 -16.94 3.36
C ASP A 63 -12.74 -16.90 4.83
N LEU A 64 -13.58 -17.86 5.25
CA LEU A 64 -14.13 -17.96 6.60
C LEU A 64 -13.09 -18.23 7.69
N LEU A 65 -11.84 -18.53 7.33
CA LEU A 65 -10.76 -18.76 8.29
C LEU A 65 -10.38 -17.48 9.07
N LEU A 66 -10.55 -16.30 8.46
CA LEU A 66 -10.25 -15.02 9.09
C LEU A 66 -11.43 -14.06 8.92
N THR A 67 -11.51 -13.05 9.78
CA THR A 67 -12.52 -12.01 9.62
C THR A 67 -12.18 -11.08 8.45
N ALA A 68 -13.19 -10.41 7.88
CA ALA A 68 -12.98 -9.44 6.79
C ALA A 68 -11.99 -8.31 7.16
N SER A 69 -11.97 -7.89 8.44
CA SER A 69 -11.02 -6.88 8.93
C SER A 69 -9.58 -7.40 8.99
N GLN A 70 -9.39 -8.69 9.31
CA GLN A 70 -8.07 -9.31 9.31
C GLN A 70 -7.54 -9.46 7.88
N TRP A 71 -8.37 -9.90 6.95
CA TRP A 71 -8.01 -9.98 5.52
C TRP A 71 -7.61 -8.62 4.96
N SER A 72 -8.43 -7.59 5.18
CA SER A 72 -8.19 -6.26 4.62
C SER A 72 -7.04 -5.49 5.30
N GLY A 73 -6.83 -5.67 6.61
CA GLY A 73 -5.87 -4.88 7.38
C GLY A 73 -4.53 -5.54 7.69
N GLN A 74 -4.48 -6.88 7.73
CA GLN A 74 -3.34 -7.64 8.27
C GLN A 74 -2.78 -8.69 7.31
N VAL A 75 -3.41 -8.89 6.15
CA VAL A 75 -2.95 -9.86 5.16
C VAL A 75 -2.64 -9.19 3.83
N VAL A 76 -1.45 -9.50 3.31
CA VAL A 76 -1.04 -9.18 1.94
C VAL A 76 -1.02 -10.47 1.14
N GLY A 77 -1.73 -10.50 0.03
CA GLY A 77 -1.77 -11.66 -0.86
C GLY A 77 -0.45 -11.79 -1.63
N SER A 78 -0.02 -13.01 -1.91
CA SER A 78 0.98 -13.28 -2.94
C SER A 78 0.45 -14.30 -3.93
N THR A 79 0.70 -14.03 -5.20
CA THR A 79 0.31 -14.93 -6.29
C THR A 79 1.32 -16.05 -6.46
N SER A 80 0.87 -17.15 -7.07
CA SER A 80 1.67 -18.36 -7.20
C SER A 80 2.95 -18.14 -8.02
N PRO A 81 4.11 -18.65 -7.59
CA PRO A 81 5.41 -18.36 -8.20
C PRO A 81 5.61 -19.00 -9.58
N TRP A 82 4.77 -19.95 -9.99
CA TRP A 82 4.84 -20.60 -11.29
C TRP A 82 4.12 -19.84 -12.41
N ILE A 83 3.32 -18.84 -12.05
CA ILE A 83 2.55 -18.04 -13.00
C ILE A 83 3.52 -17.22 -13.84
N ASN A 84 3.56 -17.49 -15.14
CA ASN A 84 4.35 -16.73 -16.10
C ASN A 84 3.55 -16.55 -17.42
N PRO A 85 2.78 -15.45 -17.55
CA PRO A 85 1.96 -15.17 -18.73
C PRO A 85 2.75 -14.94 -20.03
N ASP A 86 4.06 -14.68 -19.92
CA ASP A 86 4.97 -14.35 -21.02
C ASP A 86 5.99 -15.46 -21.29
N ALA A 87 5.73 -16.69 -20.83
CA ALA A 87 6.62 -17.83 -21.08
C ALA A 87 6.86 -18.04 -22.60
N PRO A 88 8.11 -17.98 -23.09
CA PRO A 88 8.39 -17.81 -24.52
C PRO A 88 8.08 -19.05 -25.38
N GLN A 89 8.10 -20.26 -24.80
CA GLN A 89 8.10 -21.52 -25.56
C GLN A 89 6.83 -22.35 -25.35
N ASP A 90 6.03 -22.08 -24.32
CA ASP A 90 4.89 -22.92 -23.94
C ASP A 90 3.57 -22.13 -23.97
N THR A 91 2.82 -22.31 -25.05
CA THR A 91 1.50 -21.68 -25.24
C THR A 91 0.47 -22.17 -24.22
N ALA A 92 0.54 -23.44 -23.81
CA ALA A 92 -0.38 -23.99 -22.81
C ALA A 92 -0.11 -23.37 -21.44
N LEU A 93 1.17 -23.29 -21.04
CA LEU A 93 1.57 -22.61 -19.80
C LEU A 93 1.18 -21.13 -19.81
N ARG A 94 1.32 -20.44 -20.94
CA ARG A 94 0.86 -19.04 -21.07
C ARG A 94 -0.63 -18.93 -20.79
N SER A 95 -1.46 -19.69 -21.52
CA SER A 95 -2.92 -19.66 -21.36
C SER A 95 -3.36 -20.03 -19.93
N GLN A 96 -2.75 -21.06 -19.34
CA GLN A 96 -3.00 -21.48 -17.96
C GLN A 96 -2.55 -20.40 -16.95
N SER A 97 -1.38 -19.79 -17.16
CA SER A 97 -0.87 -18.72 -16.30
C SER A 97 -1.76 -17.47 -16.38
N GLU A 98 -2.28 -17.12 -17.56
CA GLU A 98 -3.24 -16.02 -17.69
C GLU A 98 -4.53 -16.29 -16.91
N ALA A 99 -5.10 -17.49 -17.04
CA ALA A 99 -6.31 -17.88 -16.34
C ALA A 99 -6.09 -17.90 -14.82
N ALA A 100 -4.99 -18.51 -14.37
CA ALA A 100 -4.62 -18.58 -12.96
C ALA A 100 -4.36 -17.19 -12.37
N LEU A 101 -3.65 -16.32 -13.09
CA LEU A 101 -3.39 -14.95 -12.62
C LEU A 101 -4.68 -14.16 -12.44
N ARG A 102 -5.59 -14.20 -13.43
CA ARG A 102 -6.90 -13.54 -13.31
C ARG A 102 -7.70 -14.10 -12.13
N GLN A 103 -7.71 -15.42 -11.96
CA GLN A 103 -8.43 -16.07 -10.89
C GLN A 103 -7.88 -15.68 -9.50
N GLU A 104 -6.57 -15.67 -9.32
CA GLU A 104 -5.93 -15.26 -8.07
C GLU A 104 -6.15 -13.77 -7.77
N LEU A 105 -6.12 -12.91 -8.79
CA LEU A 105 -6.44 -11.48 -8.63
C LEU A 105 -7.90 -11.25 -8.24
N HIS A 106 -8.84 -11.97 -8.85
CA HIS A 106 -10.25 -11.90 -8.46
C HIS A 106 -10.46 -12.43 -7.04
N TRP A 107 -9.77 -13.49 -6.65
CA TRP A 107 -9.83 -14.01 -5.28
C TRP A 107 -9.27 -13.00 -4.26
N ALA A 108 -8.14 -12.35 -4.56
CA ALA A 108 -7.59 -11.29 -3.74
C ALA A 108 -8.56 -10.09 -3.59
N ALA A 109 -9.22 -9.72 -4.68
CA ALA A 109 -10.24 -8.67 -4.67
C ALA A 109 -11.48 -9.07 -3.86
N HIS A 110 -11.91 -10.34 -3.94
CA HIS A 110 -13.03 -10.88 -3.16
C HIS A 110 -12.76 -10.81 -1.66
N LEU A 111 -11.55 -11.19 -1.23
CA LEU A 111 -11.09 -11.06 0.16
C LEU A 111 -10.88 -9.60 0.61
N SER A 112 -11.05 -8.63 -0.29
CA SER A 112 -10.82 -7.21 -0.04
C SER A 112 -9.41 -6.91 0.50
N LEU A 113 -8.40 -7.61 -0.04
CA LEU A 113 -7.02 -7.39 0.36
C LEU A 113 -6.57 -5.99 -0.02
N GLN A 114 -5.77 -5.36 0.84
CA GLN A 114 -5.22 -4.06 0.54
C GLN A 114 -4.15 -4.11 -0.56
N ALA A 115 -3.38 -5.20 -0.63
CA ALA A 115 -2.35 -5.37 -1.64
C ALA A 115 -2.17 -6.84 -2.04
N CYS A 116 -1.77 -7.06 -3.29
CA CYS A 116 -1.43 -8.37 -3.83
C CYS A 116 -0.07 -8.32 -4.55
N ILE A 117 0.85 -9.22 -4.16
CA ILE A 117 2.19 -9.35 -4.74
C ILE A 117 2.19 -10.30 -5.93
N LEU A 118 2.80 -9.85 -7.02
CA LEU A 118 2.98 -10.54 -8.28
C LEU A 118 4.42 -11.01 -8.45
N PRO A 119 4.66 -12.23 -8.99
CA PRO A 119 6.00 -12.70 -9.29
C PRO A 119 6.57 -11.96 -10.50
N GLY A 120 7.71 -11.30 -10.32
CA GLY A 120 8.49 -10.72 -11.43
C GLY A 120 7.81 -9.54 -12.12
N ALA A 121 8.62 -8.66 -12.70
CA ALA A 121 8.15 -7.72 -13.72
C ALA A 121 8.21 -8.44 -15.07
N GLY A 122 7.11 -9.08 -15.47
CA GLY A 122 7.07 -9.82 -16.73
C GLY A 122 6.79 -8.95 -17.95
N GLY A 123 6.49 -9.64 -19.05
CA GLY A 123 6.42 -9.06 -20.39
C GLY A 123 5.08 -8.37 -20.72
N PRO A 124 4.84 -8.11 -22.01
CA PRO A 124 3.70 -7.32 -22.45
C PRO A 124 2.34 -7.98 -22.11
N ASN A 125 2.28 -9.31 -22.02
CA ASN A 125 1.03 -10.00 -21.72
C ASN A 125 0.65 -9.85 -20.25
N GLN A 126 1.61 -9.99 -19.33
CA GLN A 126 1.39 -9.66 -17.93
C GLN A 126 0.94 -8.20 -17.80
N ALA A 127 1.65 -7.26 -18.44
CA ALA A 127 1.28 -5.83 -18.41
C ALA A 127 -0.17 -5.59 -18.86
N ARG A 128 -0.61 -6.23 -19.94
CA ARG A 128 -1.99 -6.16 -20.43
C ARG A 128 -3.00 -6.64 -19.38
N ILE A 129 -2.74 -7.78 -18.75
CA ILE A 129 -3.63 -8.36 -17.72
C ILE A 129 -3.68 -7.46 -16.49
N LEU A 130 -2.53 -6.95 -16.05
CA LEU A 130 -2.45 -6.04 -14.92
C LEU A 130 -3.17 -4.74 -15.20
N ASN A 131 -2.99 -4.15 -16.40
CA ASN A 131 -3.69 -2.93 -16.77
C ASN A 131 -5.21 -3.13 -16.78
N GLN A 132 -5.69 -4.24 -17.34
CA GLN A 132 -7.13 -4.61 -17.28
C GLN A 132 -7.62 -4.74 -15.84
N ALA A 133 -6.88 -5.45 -14.99
CA ALA A 133 -7.23 -5.61 -13.58
C ALA A 133 -7.25 -4.25 -12.85
N LEU A 134 -6.22 -3.43 -13.03
CA LEU A 134 -6.09 -2.11 -12.40
C LEU A 134 -7.26 -1.19 -12.72
N LEU A 135 -7.86 -1.27 -13.91
CA LEU A 135 -9.06 -0.50 -14.27
C LEU A 135 -10.31 -0.94 -13.49
N THR A 136 -10.39 -2.23 -13.13
CA THR A 136 -11.54 -2.80 -12.39
C THR A 136 -11.38 -2.70 -10.87
N LEU A 137 -10.15 -2.63 -10.36
CA LEU A 137 -9.88 -2.59 -8.92
C LEU A 137 -10.21 -1.23 -8.32
N THR A 138 -10.98 -1.25 -7.22
CA THR A 138 -11.41 -0.04 -6.50
C THR A 138 -10.46 0.33 -5.36
N GLY A 139 -9.97 -0.65 -4.60
CA GLY A 139 -9.15 -0.42 -3.39
C GLY A 139 -7.84 -1.22 -3.29
N MET A 140 -7.73 -2.36 -3.98
CA MET A 140 -6.54 -3.21 -3.91
C MET A 140 -5.39 -2.64 -4.75
N ALA A 141 -4.19 -2.56 -4.16
CA ALA A 141 -2.96 -2.24 -4.88
C ALA A 141 -2.30 -3.50 -5.44
N LEU A 142 -1.63 -3.37 -6.60
CA LEU A 142 -0.85 -4.45 -7.20
C LEU A 142 0.64 -4.15 -7.02
N TRP A 143 1.35 -5.11 -6.44
CA TRP A 143 2.74 -4.97 -6.07
C TRP A 143 3.57 -5.96 -6.87
N VAL A 144 4.56 -5.47 -7.61
CA VAL A 144 5.37 -6.31 -8.50
C VAL A 144 6.68 -6.63 -7.82
N ARG A 145 6.99 -7.91 -7.64
CA ARG A 145 8.25 -8.34 -7.02
C ARG A 145 9.38 -8.24 -8.04
N VAL A 146 10.40 -7.45 -7.72
CA VAL A 146 11.57 -7.19 -8.57
C VAL A 146 12.82 -7.60 -7.82
N ARG A 147 13.67 -8.45 -8.41
CA ARG A 147 14.90 -8.94 -7.76
C ARG A 147 16.07 -8.00 -8.02
N LEU A 148 16.66 -7.45 -6.95
CA LEU A 148 17.86 -6.63 -7.08
C LEU A 148 19.08 -7.51 -7.33
N GLY A 149 19.90 -7.13 -8.31
CA GLY A 149 21.13 -7.86 -8.66
C GLY A 149 20.89 -9.13 -9.47
N GLY A 150 19.75 -9.21 -10.19
CA GLY A 150 19.51 -10.23 -11.20
C GLY A 150 20.40 -10.07 -12.44
N PRO A 151 20.33 -11.02 -13.39
CA PRO A 151 21.08 -10.94 -14.65
C PRO A 151 20.62 -9.78 -15.54
N GLU A 152 19.31 -9.49 -15.52
CA GLU A 152 18.69 -8.37 -16.22
C GLU A 152 18.65 -7.13 -15.35
N ASP A 153 18.53 -5.96 -15.97
CA ASP A 153 18.37 -4.72 -15.23
C ASP A 153 16.95 -4.60 -14.65
N ALA A 154 16.85 -5.00 -13.39
CA ALA A 154 15.67 -4.91 -12.54
C ALA A 154 14.90 -3.56 -12.64
N TRP A 155 15.62 -2.44 -12.78
CA TRP A 155 14.96 -1.13 -12.90
C TRP A 155 14.31 -0.95 -14.26
N GLU A 156 14.94 -1.43 -15.34
CA GLU A 156 14.40 -1.35 -16.70
C GLU A 156 13.16 -2.25 -16.88
N GLU A 157 13.17 -3.44 -16.28
CA GLU A 157 12.00 -4.33 -16.25
C GLU A 157 10.80 -3.65 -15.59
N TRP A 158 11.02 -3.08 -14.39
CA TRP A 158 10.01 -2.29 -13.69
C TRP A 158 9.55 -1.09 -14.51
N ASN A 159 10.50 -0.36 -15.10
CA ASN A 159 10.23 0.83 -15.89
C ASN A 159 9.34 0.50 -17.10
N THR A 160 9.64 -0.57 -17.81
CA THR A 160 8.85 -1.04 -18.96
C THR A 160 7.43 -1.40 -18.53
N LEU A 161 7.29 -2.14 -17.43
CA LEU A 161 5.99 -2.55 -16.92
C LEU A 161 5.13 -1.37 -16.46
N ARG A 162 5.70 -0.42 -15.70
CA ARG A 162 4.95 0.76 -15.24
C ARG A 162 4.49 1.65 -16.40
N PHE A 163 5.30 1.76 -17.46
CA PHE A 163 4.95 2.49 -18.68
C PHE A 163 3.78 1.80 -19.39
N ALA A 164 3.84 0.47 -19.55
CA ALA A 164 2.76 -0.31 -20.16
C ALA A 164 1.45 -0.27 -19.35
N CYS A 165 1.52 -0.03 -18.04
CA CYS A 165 0.38 0.17 -17.15
C CYS A 165 0.01 1.65 -16.92
N ALA A 166 0.45 2.56 -17.81
CA ALA A 166 0.13 3.99 -17.80
C ALA A 166 0.38 4.70 -16.46
N HIS A 167 1.44 4.33 -15.74
CA HIS A 167 1.82 4.91 -14.44
C HIS A 167 0.70 4.89 -13.39
N SER A 168 -0.10 3.82 -13.34
CA SER A 168 -1.14 3.66 -12.33
C SER A 168 -0.59 3.81 -10.91
N THR A 169 -1.20 4.66 -10.09
CA THR A 169 -0.80 4.89 -8.69
C THR A 169 -1.02 3.67 -7.79
N ARG A 170 -1.87 2.73 -8.23
CA ARG A 170 -2.13 1.44 -7.57
C ARG A 170 -1.08 0.38 -7.89
N LEU A 171 -0.21 0.62 -8.87
CA LEU A 171 0.91 -0.26 -9.20
C LEU A 171 2.16 0.19 -8.41
N GLY A 172 2.75 -0.72 -7.65
CA GLY A 172 3.96 -0.45 -6.86
C GLY A 172 5.02 -1.52 -7.05
N ALA A 173 6.28 -1.18 -6.77
CA ALA A 173 7.39 -2.11 -6.81
C ALA A 173 7.65 -2.71 -5.41
N VAL A 174 8.04 -3.99 -5.39
CA VAL A 174 8.52 -4.67 -4.20
C VAL A 174 9.91 -5.23 -4.47
N LEU A 175 10.90 -4.66 -3.79
CA LEU A 175 12.30 -4.99 -4.05
C LEU A 175 12.71 -6.20 -3.24
N GLU A 176 13.09 -7.29 -3.90
CA GLU A 176 13.67 -8.45 -3.24
C GLU A 176 15.19 -8.30 -3.19
N VAL A 177 15.72 -8.25 -1.96
CA VAL A 177 17.14 -8.07 -1.70
C VAL A 177 17.84 -9.43 -1.67
N GLY A 178 18.92 -9.57 -2.44
CA GLY A 178 19.80 -10.74 -2.37
C GLY A 178 20.86 -10.66 -1.27
N ALA A 179 21.70 -11.70 -1.19
CA ALA A 179 22.88 -11.72 -0.31
C ALA A 179 23.86 -10.58 -0.65
N GLN A 180 23.95 -10.19 -1.92
CA GLN A 180 24.74 -9.06 -2.39
C GLN A 180 23.80 -8.01 -3.00
N LEU A 181 24.09 -6.74 -2.70
CA LEU A 181 23.38 -5.61 -3.30
C LEU A 181 24.10 -5.16 -4.58
N PRO A 182 23.34 -4.65 -5.57
CA PRO A 182 23.91 -4.02 -6.76
C PRO A 182 24.65 -2.72 -6.42
N SER A 183 25.24 -2.10 -7.45
CA SER A 183 25.97 -0.84 -7.30
C SER A 183 25.11 0.28 -6.70
N GLU A 184 25.73 1.26 -6.05
CA GLU A 184 25.02 2.41 -5.46
C GLU A 184 24.28 3.22 -6.54
N ALA A 185 24.85 3.38 -7.73
CA ALA A 185 24.18 4.02 -8.86
C ALA A 185 22.90 3.29 -9.27
N SER A 186 22.93 1.96 -9.29
CA SER A 186 21.74 1.14 -9.57
C SER A 186 20.67 1.28 -8.49
N LEU A 187 21.07 1.37 -7.22
CA LEU A 187 20.15 1.56 -6.08
C LEU A 187 19.55 2.97 -6.06
N ALA A 188 20.31 3.99 -6.44
CA ALA A 188 19.86 5.38 -6.48
C ALA A 188 18.68 5.58 -7.44
N ARG A 189 18.59 4.80 -8.52
CA ARG A 189 17.44 4.85 -9.44
C ARG A 189 16.10 4.52 -8.79
N TRP A 190 16.10 3.81 -7.65
CA TRP A 190 14.89 3.45 -6.92
C TRP A 190 14.41 4.51 -5.94
N SER A 191 15.19 5.58 -5.68
CA SER A 191 14.81 6.58 -4.67
C SER A 191 13.60 7.43 -5.07
N GLY A 192 13.31 7.55 -6.37
CA GLY A 192 12.15 8.28 -6.91
C GLY A 192 11.03 7.38 -7.42
N GLU A 193 11.15 6.06 -7.24
CA GLU A 193 10.17 5.10 -7.74
C GLU A 193 9.12 4.77 -6.67
N ASN A 194 7.93 4.32 -7.12
CA ASN A 194 6.82 3.94 -6.23
C ASN A 194 7.07 2.57 -5.56
N VAL A 195 8.08 2.49 -4.71
CA VAL A 195 8.43 1.29 -3.94
C VAL A 195 7.51 1.20 -2.72
N LYS A 196 6.82 0.06 -2.56
CA LYS A 196 5.89 -0.15 -1.44
C LYS A 196 6.46 -1.03 -0.35
N ALA A 197 7.26 -2.03 -0.72
CA ALA A 197 7.91 -2.92 0.24
C ALA A 197 9.28 -3.41 -0.24
N ILE A 198 10.08 -3.90 0.70
CA ILE A 198 11.37 -4.56 0.47
C ILE A 198 11.30 -5.92 1.15
N VAL A 199 11.52 -6.98 0.36
CA VAL A 199 11.60 -8.34 0.87
C VAL A 199 13.05 -8.63 1.24
N VAL A 200 13.31 -8.85 2.53
CA VAL A 200 14.63 -9.18 3.07
C VAL A 200 14.63 -10.64 3.50
N PRO A 201 15.39 -11.50 2.82
CA PRO A 201 15.44 -12.90 3.19
C PRO A 201 16.32 -13.14 4.42
N THR A 202 16.01 -14.16 5.22
CA THR A 202 16.75 -14.50 6.45
C THR A 202 18.21 -14.86 6.21
N HIS A 203 18.56 -15.28 4.98
CA HIS A 203 19.94 -15.57 4.58
C HIS A 203 20.78 -14.31 4.26
N ALA A 204 20.16 -13.14 4.13
CA ALA A 204 20.90 -11.88 3.95
C ALA A 204 21.50 -11.36 5.26
N PHE A 205 21.07 -11.90 6.41
CA PHE A 205 21.60 -11.57 7.73
C PHE A 205 22.87 -12.35 8.00
N THR A 206 23.86 -11.65 8.56
CA THR A 206 25.08 -12.22 9.13
C THR A 206 24.97 -12.26 10.65
N THR A 207 25.85 -13.01 11.29
CA THR A 207 25.86 -13.13 12.76
C THR A 207 26.89 -12.17 13.36
N ASN A 208 26.49 -11.43 14.38
CA ASN A 208 27.42 -10.62 15.18
C ASN A 208 28.22 -11.51 16.16
N LYS A 209 29.29 -10.98 16.78
CA LYS A 209 30.08 -11.63 17.82
C LYS A 209 29.25 -12.20 18.99
N ARG A 210 28.06 -11.64 19.22
CA ARG A 210 27.10 -12.05 20.26
C ARG A 210 26.06 -13.08 19.80
N GLY A 211 26.12 -13.58 18.57
CA GLY A 211 25.17 -14.57 18.05
C GLY A 211 23.87 -14.01 17.46
N TYR A 212 23.66 -12.68 17.48
CA TYR A 212 22.44 -12.06 16.95
C TYR A 212 22.51 -11.78 15.43
N PRO A 213 21.38 -11.86 14.70
CA PRO A 213 21.31 -11.53 13.28
C PRO A 213 21.48 -10.03 13.06
N VAL A 214 22.37 -9.65 12.15
CA VAL A 214 22.64 -8.27 11.74
C VAL A 214 22.80 -8.20 10.23
N LEU A 215 22.41 -7.08 9.61
CA LEU A 215 22.62 -6.90 8.18
C LEU A 215 24.00 -6.29 7.89
N PRO A 216 24.61 -6.56 6.72
CA PRO A 216 25.83 -5.88 6.29
C PRO A 216 25.63 -4.35 6.20
N LYS A 217 26.72 -3.58 6.34
CA LYS A 217 26.66 -2.09 6.34
C LYS A 217 25.98 -1.51 5.09
N LYS A 218 26.21 -2.10 3.91
CA LYS A 218 25.56 -1.67 2.65
C LYS A 218 24.03 -1.86 2.71
N HIS A 219 23.57 -3.01 3.19
CA HIS A 219 22.14 -3.29 3.40
C HIS A 219 21.52 -2.38 4.45
N GLN A 220 22.23 -2.10 5.55
CA GLN A 220 21.77 -1.17 6.57
C GLN A 220 21.53 0.23 5.97
N ALA A 221 22.49 0.76 5.21
CA ALA A 221 22.37 2.07 4.59
C ALA A 221 21.16 2.14 3.64
N PHE A 222 21.02 1.15 2.76
CA PHE A 222 19.90 1.05 1.80
C PHE A 222 18.53 0.91 2.48
N LEU A 223 18.40 0.04 3.48
CA LEU A 223 17.13 -0.09 4.21
C LEU A 223 16.80 1.17 4.99
N THR A 224 17.80 1.81 5.61
CA THR A 224 17.57 3.06 6.35
C THR A 224 17.08 4.16 5.41
N SER A 225 17.64 4.28 4.20
CA SER A 225 17.15 5.27 3.21
C SER A 225 15.72 4.99 2.76
N MET A 226 15.34 3.72 2.58
CA MET A 226 14.00 3.34 2.14
C MET A 226 12.96 3.44 3.25
N LEU A 227 13.32 3.12 4.50
CA LEU A 227 12.46 3.32 5.67
C LEU A 227 12.12 4.81 5.87
N LYS A 228 13.05 5.73 5.58
CA LYS A 228 12.78 7.18 5.57
C LYS A 228 11.77 7.63 4.52
N LEU A 229 11.55 6.82 3.47
CA LEU A 229 10.51 7.03 2.46
C LEU A 229 9.18 6.33 2.83
N GLY A 230 9.09 5.71 4.01
CA GLY A 230 7.89 4.99 4.46
C GLY A 230 7.69 3.63 3.78
N VAL A 231 8.75 3.05 3.20
CA VAL A 231 8.71 1.74 2.55
C VAL A 231 8.62 0.63 3.58
N GLN A 232 7.80 -0.38 3.31
CA GLN A 232 7.63 -1.53 4.20
C GLN A 232 8.75 -2.56 4.06
N VAL A 233 9.01 -3.33 5.12
CA VAL A 233 10.00 -4.40 5.12
C VAL A 233 9.29 -5.71 5.39
N VAL A 234 9.49 -6.70 4.53
CA VAL A 234 8.92 -8.05 4.68
C VAL A 234 10.06 -9.04 4.88
N LEU A 235 10.06 -9.76 6.01
CA LEU A 235 11.01 -10.83 6.25
C LEU A 235 10.60 -12.11 5.52
N ARG A 236 11.56 -12.75 4.85
CA ARG A 236 11.35 -13.96 4.06
C ARG A 236 12.23 -15.11 4.51
N GLY A 237 11.62 -16.27 4.74
CA GLY A 237 12.33 -17.54 4.92
C GLY A 237 12.42 -18.01 6.37
N ALA A 238 12.95 -19.22 6.54
CA ALA A 238 13.06 -19.88 7.84
C ALA A 238 14.11 -19.19 8.75
N PRO A 239 13.93 -19.25 10.08
CA PRO A 239 14.94 -18.79 11.03
C PRO A 239 16.24 -19.55 10.83
N ARG A 240 17.35 -18.82 10.72
CA ARG A 240 18.71 -19.37 10.56
C ARG A 240 19.61 -19.13 11.77
N HIS A 241 19.22 -18.20 12.64
CA HIS A 241 19.97 -17.83 13.82
C HIS A 241 19.16 -18.22 15.05
N THR A 242 19.73 -19.08 15.88
CA THR A 242 19.23 -19.36 17.23
C THR A 242 20.00 -18.50 18.21
N PRO A 243 19.33 -17.67 19.04
CA PRO A 243 20.04 -16.85 20.01
C PRO A 243 20.76 -17.74 21.04
N PRO A 244 21.99 -17.39 21.45
CA PRO A 244 22.70 -18.13 22.47
C PRO A 244 21.97 -17.98 23.82
N GLY A 245 21.40 -19.08 24.33
CA GLY A 245 20.60 -19.14 25.56
C GLY A 245 19.19 -19.72 25.39
N GLY A 246 18.82 -20.22 24.21
CA GLY A 246 17.52 -20.82 23.93
C GLY A 246 17.31 -22.26 24.43
N ASP A 247 18.37 -22.92 24.92
CA ASP A 247 18.29 -24.28 25.43
C ASP A 247 18.57 -24.28 26.96
N GLU A 248 17.57 -24.72 27.73
CA GLU A 248 17.63 -25.29 29.10
C GLU A 248 17.25 -24.50 30.38
N SER A 249 16.72 -23.28 30.37
CA SER A 249 16.16 -22.75 31.63
C SER A 249 15.07 -21.72 31.44
N ASP A 250 13.83 -22.07 31.81
CA ASP A 250 12.92 -21.27 32.66
C ASP A 250 11.45 -21.62 32.34
N ALA A 251 10.89 -22.55 33.12
CA ALA A 251 9.49 -22.95 33.11
C ALA A 251 8.60 -21.90 33.80
N GLY A 252 8.55 -20.69 33.25
CA GLY A 252 7.73 -19.59 33.75
C GLY A 252 7.13 -18.76 32.62
N LEU A 253 5.83 -18.96 32.33
CA LEU A 253 4.90 -18.04 31.64
C LEU A 253 5.49 -17.11 30.54
N LYS A 254 6.38 -17.62 29.67
CA LYS A 254 6.85 -16.88 28.50
C LYS A 254 5.95 -17.20 27.30
N LEU A 255 5.31 -16.16 26.77
CA LEU A 255 4.61 -16.15 25.48
C LEU A 255 5.42 -16.93 24.44
N PRO A 256 4.81 -17.80 23.61
CA PRO A 256 5.54 -18.63 22.65
C PRO A 256 6.47 -17.76 21.81
N SER A 257 7.78 -17.89 22.06
CA SER A 257 8.78 -17.04 21.43
C SER A 257 8.86 -17.42 19.96
N ASN A 258 8.31 -16.56 19.09
CA ASN A 258 8.42 -16.73 17.65
C ASN A 258 9.92 -16.74 17.27
N PRO A 259 10.41 -17.75 16.54
CA PRO A 259 11.84 -17.85 16.21
C PRO A 259 12.34 -16.72 15.31
N LEU A 260 11.44 -15.94 14.70
CA LEU A 260 11.78 -14.77 13.91
C LEU A 260 11.92 -13.49 14.73
N ARG A 261 11.65 -13.53 16.04
CA ARG A 261 11.73 -12.38 16.95
C ARG A 261 13.06 -11.63 16.90
N PRO A 262 14.25 -12.29 16.89
CA PRO A 262 15.52 -11.57 16.85
C PRO A 262 15.72 -10.73 15.58
N TYR A 263 15.12 -11.16 14.46
CA TYR A 263 15.17 -10.42 13.20
C TYR A 263 14.28 -9.18 13.26
N TRP A 264 13.08 -9.32 13.83
CA TRP A 264 12.18 -8.19 14.05
C TRP A 264 12.81 -7.16 14.98
N GLU A 265 13.39 -7.58 16.11
CA GLU A 265 14.08 -6.68 17.06
C GLU A 265 15.20 -5.88 16.39
N TYR A 266 15.96 -6.51 15.49
CA TYR A 266 16.99 -5.82 14.72
C TYR A 266 16.42 -4.82 13.71
N LEU A 267 15.31 -5.13 13.03
CA LEU A 267 14.63 -4.20 12.13
C LEU A 267 14.06 -3.00 12.90
N SER A 268 13.46 -3.23 14.06
CA SER A 268 12.99 -2.17 14.97
C SER A 268 14.15 -1.27 15.43
N PHE A 269 15.30 -1.87 15.75
CA PHE A 269 16.51 -1.11 16.06
C PHE A 269 16.97 -0.22 14.89
N LEU A 270 16.99 -0.74 13.66
CA LEU A 270 17.33 0.04 12.47
C LEU A 270 16.35 1.18 12.23
N PHE A 271 15.05 0.93 12.41
CA PHE A 271 13.99 1.92 12.27
C PHE A 271 14.17 3.09 13.25
N ARG A 272 14.31 2.79 14.55
CA ARG A 272 14.54 3.81 15.60
C ARG A 272 15.81 4.62 15.36
N LYS A 273 16.89 3.96 14.94
CA LYS A 273 18.14 4.64 14.58
C LYS A 273 17.93 5.63 13.42
N GLY A 274 17.03 5.32 12.49
CA GLY A 274 16.65 6.18 11.38
C GLY A 274 15.78 7.37 11.79
N GLU A 275 14.83 7.18 12.71
CA GLU A 275 13.92 8.23 13.20
C GLU A 275 14.66 9.29 14.04
N ILE A 276 15.58 8.89 14.92
CA ILE A 276 16.42 9.82 15.70
C ILE A 276 17.19 10.79 14.77
N ALA A 277 17.56 10.34 13.57
CA ALA A 277 18.21 11.20 12.59
C ALA A 277 17.25 12.12 11.82
N ALA A 278 15.94 11.85 11.83
CA ALA A 278 14.90 12.57 11.10
C ALA A 278 14.12 13.59 11.97
N GLU A 279 14.12 13.43 13.29
CA GLU A 279 13.47 14.34 14.26
C GLU A 279 13.97 15.80 14.20
N GLN A 280 15.01 16.10 13.44
CA GLN A 280 15.48 17.47 13.19
C GLN A 280 14.58 18.26 12.21
N GLN A 281 13.58 17.65 11.56
CA GLN A 281 12.68 18.31 10.59
C GLN A 281 11.19 17.89 10.70
N PRO A 282 10.54 18.01 11.88
CA PRO A 282 9.18 17.49 12.08
C PRO A 282 8.10 18.23 11.29
N ALA A 283 8.29 19.52 11.01
CA ALA A 283 7.29 20.33 10.32
C ALA A 283 7.17 19.99 8.82
N GLU A 284 8.25 19.54 8.18
CA GLU A 284 8.32 19.31 6.73
C GLU A 284 7.81 17.91 6.33
N LEU A 285 7.81 16.96 7.28
CA LEU A 285 7.36 15.58 7.05
C LEU A 285 5.90 15.51 6.55
N ALA A 286 5.03 16.38 7.04
CA ALA A 286 3.62 16.42 6.63
C ALA A 286 3.42 16.96 5.20
N TYR A 287 4.39 17.70 4.67
CA TYR A 287 4.33 18.33 3.36
C TYR A 287 5.13 17.58 2.29
N ARG A 288 5.75 16.47 2.65
CA ARG A 288 6.56 15.67 1.74
C ARG A 288 5.69 15.11 0.61
N ASP A 289 6.12 15.35 -0.63
CA ASP A 289 5.41 14.96 -1.86
C ASP A 289 3.97 15.50 -1.99
N PHE A 290 3.63 16.54 -1.21
CA PHE A 290 2.36 17.24 -1.33
C PHE A 290 2.53 18.49 -2.21
N LEU A 291 1.95 18.45 -3.42
CA LEU A 291 1.99 19.60 -4.32
C LEU A 291 1.21 20.77 -3.72
N GLN A 292 1.86 21.93 -3.59
CA GLN A 292 1.26 23.16 -3.11
C GLN A 292 1.21 24.19 -4.23
N VAL A 293 0.16 25.00 -4.24
CA VAL A 293 0.09 26.18 -5.11
C VAL A 293 1.02 27.23 -4.52
N GLY A 294 1.96 27.74 -5.32
CA GLY A 294 2.87 28.80 -4.89
C GLY A 294 2.08 30.03 -4.44
N GLY A 295 2.45 30.60 -3.29
CA GLY A 295 1.77 31.76 -2.72
C GLY A 295 1.77 32.93 -3.71
N MET A 296 0.58 33.31 -4.19
CA MET A 296 0.41 34.46 -5.06
C MET A 296 0.56 35.71 -4.19
N HIS A 297 1.75 36.31 -4.17
CA HIS A 297 1.93 37.67 -3.67
C HIS A 297 1.08 38.58 -4.58
N MET A 298 -0.12 38.94 -4.13
CA MET A 298 -0.80 40.13 -4.64
C MET A 298 0.12 41.31 -4.32
N VAL A 299 0.92 41.72 -5.31
CA VAL A 299 1.52 43.04 -5.32
C VAL A 299 0.34 43.99 -5.47
N CYS A 300 -0.22 44.46 -4.35
CA CYS A 300 -1.11 45.61 -4.36
C CYS A 300 -0.34 46.75 -5.02
N GLY A 301 -0.71 47.05 -6.26
CA GLY A 301 -0.14 48.15 -7.03
C GLY A 301 -0.25 49.45 -6.26
N ALA A 302 0.90 50.09 -6.09
CA ALA A 302 1.11 51.52 -5.90
C ALA A 302 -0.10 52.35 -5.41
N GLN A 303 -0.10 52.70 -4.11
CA GLN A 303 -0.73 53.95 -3.67
C GLN A 303 0.24 55.12 -3.91
N PRO A 304 -0.25 56.26 -4.46
CA PRO A 304 0.58 57.43 -4.68
C PRO A 304 0.91 58.14 -3.36
N ARG A 305 2.06 58.83 -3.40
CA ARG A 305 2.73 59.56 -2.33
C ARG A 305 1.83 60.56 -1.58
N GLY A 306 2.02 60.59 -0.26
CA GLY A 306 2.18 61.84 0.49
C GLY A 306 0.91 62.48 1.06
N CYS A 307 0.76 62.42 2.38
CA CYS A 307 0.44 63.56 3.22
C CYS A 307 0.78 63.24 4.69
N ALA A 308 1.45 64.18 5.35
CA ALA A 308 2.07 64.09 6.67
C ALA A 308 1.05 63.98 7.84
N PRO A 309 1.50 63.56 9.05
CA PRO A 309 0.60 63.39 10.20
C PRO A 309 0.48 64.69 11.01
N PRO A 310 -0.62 64.89 11.77
CA PRO A 310 -0.61 65.79 12.90
C PRO A 310 -0.57 65.03 14.25
N MET A 311 -0.07 65.80 15.20
CA MET A 311 0.45 65.48 16.53
C MET A 311 -0.55 64.90 17.53
N SER A 312 0.03 64.19 18.50
CA SER A 312 -0.56 63.73 19.76
C SER A 312 -0.95 64.86 20.72
N SER A 313 -2.09 64.74 21.40
CA SER A 313 -2.26 65.23 22.78
C SER A 313 -3.46 64.60 23.51
N THR A 314 -3.14 63.84 24.56
CA THR A 314 -3.72 63.84 25.93
C THR A 314 -5.19 63.53 26.25
N HIS A 315 -5.31 62.75 27.35
CA HIS A 315 -6.44 62.50 28.25
C HIS A 315 -7.55 61.55 27.73
N ALA A 316 -8.26 60.79 28.56
CA ALA A 316 -8.12 60.14 29.86
C ALA A 316 -9.48 59.44 30.07
N HIS A 317 -9.45 58.24 30.66
CA HIS A 317 -10.54 57.64 31.46
C HIS A 317 -11.87 57.16 30.82
N GLU A 318 -12.32 56.05 31.41
CA GLU A 318 -13.68 55.48 31.50
C GLU A 318 -14.20 54.52 30.40
N SER A 319 -14.22 53.24 30.78
CA SER A 319 -15.21 52.22 30.36
C SER A 319 -16.60 52.59 30.95
N PRO A 320 -17.76 52.02 30.53
CA PRO A 320 -18.02 50.57 30.68
C PRO A 320 -19.15 49.92 29.81
N LEU A 321 -19.38 48.61 30.05
CA LEU A 321 -20.61 47.80 29.87
C LEU A 321 -21.08 47.35 28.45
N LEU A 322 -20.84 46.06 28.14
CA LEU A 322 -21.80 44.91 27.97
C LEU A 322 -23.12 45.09 27.14
N PRO A 323 -23.83 44.01 26.69
CA PRO A 323 -23.48 42.58 26.51
C PRO A 323 -24.13 41.89 25.25
N ARG A 324 -23.98 40.54 25.19
CA ARG A 324 -24.92 39.52 24.62
C ARG A 324 -24.93 39.33 23.08
N ASN A 325 -24.48 38.19 22.58
CA ASN A 325 -25.16 36.88 22.43
C ASN A 325 -26.07 36.75 21.19
N LEU A 326 -25.86 35.62 20.50
CA LEU A 326 -26.83 34.79 19.76
C LEU A 326 -27.24 35.19 18.33
N LEU A 327 -26.77 34.31 17.42
CA LEU A 327 -27.54 33.57 16.41
C LEU A 327 -28.20 34.29 15.22
N ARG A 328 -28.08 33.58 14.09
CA ARG A 328 -28.92 33.51 12.88
C ARG A 328 -28.64 34.48 11.71
N VAL A 329 -28.02 33.90 10.68
CA VAL A 329 -28.63 33.60 9.37
C VAL A 329 -29.81 34.48 8.94
N CYS A 330 -29.64 35.33 7.92
CA CYS A 330 -30.29 35.23 6.59
C CYS A 330 -30.18 36.54 5.78
N ARG A 331 -29.78 36.40 4.51
CA ARG A 331 -30.23 37.10 3.27
C ARG A 331 -30.26 38.65 3.23
N LEU A 332 -29.77 39.18 2.10
CA LEU A 332 -30.47 40.09 1.16
C LEU A 332 -29.50 40.33 -0.03
N ALA A 333 -29.84 39.84 -1.23
CA ALA A 333 -30.45 40.59 -2.34
C ALA A 333 -29.46 41.50 -3.11
N GLY A 334 -29.31 41.23 -4.43
CA GLY A 334 -28.51 42.01 -5.39
C GLY A 334 -29.10 43.39 -5.73
N PRO A 335 -28.59 44.14 -6.74
CA PRO A 335 -28.88 43.81 -8.15
C PRO A 335 -27.84 44.22 -9.26
N TRP A 336 -27.89 43.49 -10.39
CA TRP A 336 -27.83 43.86 -11.84
C TRP A 336 -26.89 45.00 -12.38
N TRP A 337 -26.21 44.98 -13.55
CA TRP A 337 -26.63 44.83 -14.97
C TRP A 337 -25.41 44.57 -15.94
N HIS A 338 -25.64 43.75 -16.98
CA HIS A 338 -25.09 43.60 -18.37
C HIS A 338 -23.58 43.68 -18.73
N SER A 339 -23.03 42.92 -19.72
CA SER A 339 -23.53 42.38 -21.00
C SER A 339 -22.94 40.98 -21.36
N THR A 340 -23.70 39.99 -21.85
CA THR A 340 -23.94 39.57 -23.28
C THR A 340 -22.64 39.31 -24.07
N THR A 341 -22.34 38.13 -24.65
CA THR A 341 -23.09 37.39 -25.69
C THR A 341 -22.70 35.89 -25.82
N GLN A 342 -23.72 35.05 -26.06
CA GLN A 342 -23.83 33.88 -26.98
C GLN A 342 -22.74 32.77 -26.94
N ASN A 343 -23.05 31.48 -26.75
CA ASN A 343 -24.02 30.69 -27.48
C ASN A 343 -24.51 29.46 -26.68
N ALA A 344 -25.80 29.16 -26.82
CA ALA A 344 -26.47 27.97 -26.33
C ALA A 344 -26.90 27.09 -27.51
N SER A 345 -26.73 25.77 -27.39
CA SER A 345 -27.65 24.74 -27.93
C SER A 345 -27.33 23.44 -27.18
N SER A 346 -28.02 23.14 -26.07
CA SER A 346 -29.24 22.31 -25.98
C SER A 346 -28.92 20.81 -25.88
N LEU A 347 -28.97 20.21 -24.69
CA LEU A 347 -30.17 19.72 -23.98
C LEU A 347 -30.85 18.53 -24.68
N HIS A 348 -30.62 17.32 -24.14
CA HIS A 348 -31.73 16.50 -23.62
C HIS A 348 -31.20 15.44 -22.63
N CYS A 349 -31.40 15.69 -21.34
CA CYS A 349 -31.39 14.70 -20.26
C CYS A 349 -32.65 13.82 -20.39
N PHE A 350 -32.56 12.50 -20.18
CA PHE A 350 -32.72 11.82 -18.89
C PHE A 350 -34.04 12.14 -18.17
N LEU A 351 -35.02 11.23 -18.30
CA LEU A 351 -35.88 10.65 -17.23
C LEU A 351 -37.25 10.22 -17.80
N ALA A 352 -37.47 8.91 -17.89
CA ALA A 352 -38.81 8.31 -17.80
C ALA A 352 -38.66 6.90 -17.23
N ALA A 353 -38.96 6.77 -15.94
CA ALA A 353 -39.19 5.50 -15.28
C ALA A 353 -40.54 5.58 -14.55
N VAL A 354 -41.27 4.46 -14.56
CA VAL A 354 -42.42 4.11 -13.71
C VAL A 354 -43.78 4.69 -14.10
N SER A 355 -44.55 3.90 -14.86
CA SER A 355 -45.98 3.65 -14.58
C SER A 355 -46.52 2.56 -15.50
N THR A 356 -46.78 1.35 -14.97
CA THR A 356 -48.05 0.59 -15.09
C THR A 356 -47.83 -0.88 -14.74
N ALA A 357 -48.36 -1.26 -13.58
CA ALA A 357 -48.73 -2.62 -13.23
C ALA A 357 -50.25 -2.68 -13.07
N ALA A 358 -50.82 -3.87 -13.33
CA ALA A 358 -52.17 -4.35 -12.99
C ALA A 358 -53.31 -4.19 -14.01
N ALA A 359 -53.57 -5.28 -14.74
CA ALA A 359 -54.90 -5.84 -15.06
C ALA A 359 -54.67 -7.25 -15.65
N ALA A 360 -54.79 -8.33 -14.86
CA ALA A 360 -55.99 -9.16 -14.67
C ALA A 360 -56.31 -10.12 -15.84
N GLY A 361 -56.30 -11.43 -15.56
CA GLY A 361 -57.09 -12.43 -16.31
C GLY A 361 -56.37 -13.70 -16.81
N GLN A 362 -56.25 -14.73 -15.96
CA GLN A 362 -56.43 -16.14 -16.38
C GLN A 362 -57.94 -16.37 -16.66
N PRO A 363 -58.40 -17.35 -17.47
CA PRO A 363 -58.07 -18.79 -17.34
C PRO A 363 -58.07 -19.64 -18.65
N GLY A 364 -57.70 -20.93 -18.52
CA GLY A 364 -58.24 -22.00 -19.37
C GLY A 364 -57.25 -22.86 -20.17
N GLU A 365 -56.71 -23.92 -19.54
CA GLU A 365 -56.65 -25.26 -20.16
C GLU A 365 -58.09 -25.81 -20.25
N PRO A 366 -58.44 -26.80 -21.11
CA PRO A 366 -57.62 -27.98 -21.45
C PRO A 366 -57.75 -28.51 -22.90
N ASP A 367 -57.03 -29.62 -23.15
CA ASP A 367 -57.42 -30.82 -23.92
C ASP A 367 -56.49 -31.25 -25.09
N ILE A 368 -55.98 -32.48 -24.86
CA ILE A 368 -55.41 -33.52 -25.76
C ILE A 368 -53.88 -33.50 -25.99
#